data_AF-A0AAN7GCK9-F1
#
_entry.id   AF-A0AAN7GCK9-F1
#
_cell.length_a   1.000
_cell.length_b   1.000
_cell.length_c   1.000
_cell.angle_alpha   90.00
_cell.angle_beta   90.00
_cell.angle_gamma   90.00
#
_symmetry.space_group_name_H-M   'P 1'
#
loop_
_entity.id
_entity.type
_entity.pdbx_description
1 polymer ?
#
loop_
_entity_poly.entity_id
_entity_poly.type
_entity_poly.pdbx_seq_one_letter_code
_entity_poly.pdbx_strand_id
1 'polypeptide(L)'
;MESCTTSSLRSFCVTLKPPVVLNTSVGVFSSTHSCWWRRRKRASFHVSAISYKKFIGFALNEAKRQTHLVPSPLQEQFNSMISMDGKAELQMLSFQAPKIRLLRSMSIETEVMQVLDFAVFPEPEFDVPIFCANCFSTSSTNIVVLDLNPLHDVISRRDYKDRYYKSLMPLGLKYAELLPWGGKLTSESLKFFSPIVLWTRFSPSQDRFDILYSAFMDYYKAWLS
;
A
#
# COMPACT_ATOMS: atom_id res chain seq x y z
N MET A 1 -33.81 -22.11 36.25
CA MET A 1 -34.02 -20.72 35.79
C MET A 1 -32.72 -20.28 35.14
N GLU A 2 -32.60 -20.62 33.86
CA GLU A 2 -31.52 -20.16 32.99
C GLU A 2 -31.94 -18.80 32.43
N SER A 3 -31.03 -17.83 32.43
CA SER A 3 -31.19 -16.61 31.65
C SER A 3 -29.86 -16.25 31.01
N CYS A 4 -29.65 -16.81 29.81
CA CYS A 4 -28.77 -16.25 28.80
C CYS A 4 -29.37 -14.93 28.31
N THR A 5 -28.59 -13.84 28.38
CA THR A 5 -28.89 -12.61 27.65
C THR A 5 -27.73 -12.29 26.71
N THR A 6 -27.95 -12.62 25.45
CA THR A 6 -27.17 -12.20 24.28
C THR A 6 -27.65 -10.81 23.86
N SER A 7 -26.77 -9.80 23.84
CA SER A 7 -27.08 -8.48 23.28
C SER A 7 -26.45 -8.31 21.90
N SER A 8 -27.34 -8.37 20.91
CA SER A 8 -27.25 -8.11 19.47
C SER A 8 -26.34 -6.95 19.03
N LEU A 9 -25.49 -7.25 18.05
CA LEU A 9 -24.84 -6.32 17.12
C LEU A 9 -25.91 -5.68 16.20
N ARG A 10 -26.02 -4.35 16.21
CA ARG A 10 -26.86 -3.60 15.26
C ARG A 10 -26.07 -3.31 13.99
N SER A 11 -26.42 -4.05 12.93
CA SER A 11 -26.04 -3.79 11.54
C SER A 11 -26.88 -2.63 10.98
N PHE A 12 -26.25 -1.60 10.45
CA PHE A 12 -26.90 -0.56 9.66
C PHE A 12 -27.11 -1.08 8.23
N CYS A 13 -28.33 -1.53 7.94
CA CYS A 13 -28.73 -1.93 6.60
C CYS A 13 -29.52 -0.78 5.96
N VAL A 14 -28.91 -0.06 5.01
CA VAL A 14 -29.60 0.93 4.17
C VAL A 14 -30.34 0.18 3.08
N THR A 15 -31.67 0.13 3.19
CA THR A 15 -32.58 -0.44 2.19
C THR A 15 -32.70 0.47 0.96
N LEU A 16 -32.07 0.09 -0.15
CA LEU A 16 -32.37 0.65 -1.48
C LEU A 16 -33.48 -0.18 -2.13
N LYS A 17 -34.63 0.45 -2.39
CA LYS A 17 -35.74 -0.14 -3.15
C LYS A 17 -35.38 -0.25 -4.63
N PRO A 18 -35.73 -1.35 -5.34
CA PRO A 18 -35.52 -1.47 -6.78
C PRO A 18 -36.61 -0.72 -7.57
N PRO A 19 -36.31 -0.15 -8.76
CA PRO A 19 -37.33 0.41 -9.62
C PRO A 19 -38.02 -0.67 -10.45
N VAL A 20 -39.29 -0.39 -10.73
CA VAL A 20 -40.31 -1.21 -11.38
C VAL A 20 -39.98 -1.48 -12.85
N VAL A 21 -40.19 -2.72 -13.28
CA VAL A 21 -40.11 -3.17 -14.68
C VAL A 21 -41.40 -2.81 -15.40
N LEU A 22 -41.32 -2.12 -16.54
CA LEU A 22 -42.41 -2.03 -17.52
C LEU A 22 -41.91 -2.52 -18.89
N ASN A 23 -42.55 -3.56 -19.41
CA ASN A 23 -42.40 -4.05 -20.78
C ASN A 23 -43.40 -3.34 -21.69
N THR A 24 -42.98 -2.87 -22.87
CA THR A 24 -43.74 -3.05 -24.13
C THR A 24 -42.95 -2.65 -25.39
N SER A 25 -43.01 -3.57 -26.37
CA SER A 25 -43.05 -3.43 -27.85
C SER A 25 -41.94 -2.72 -28.65
N VAL A 26 -41.22 -3.57 -29.39
CA VAL A 26 -40.77 -3.52 -30.79
C VAL A 26 -41.11 -2.25 -31.60
N GLY A 27 -40.05 -1.60 -32.09
CA GLY A 27 -40.07 -0.64 -33.19
C GLY A 27 -38.74 -0.67 -33.94
N VAL A 28 -38.74 -1.21 -35.15
CA VAL A 28 -37.59 -1.23 -36.06
C VAL A 28 -37.43 0.17 -36.64
N PHE A 29 -36.28 0.81 -36.42
CA PHE A 29 -35.82 1.94 -37.23
C PHE A 29 -34.33 1.80 -37.51
N SER A 30 -34.00 1.68 -38.79
CA SER A 30 -32.64 1.74 -39.31
C SER A 30 -32.09 3.15 -39.17
N SER A 31 -30.92 3.31 -38.53
CA SER A 31 -30.07 4.46 -38.79
C SER A 31 -28.62 4.01 -38.87
N THR A 32 -28.08 4.07 -40.08
CA THR A 32 -26.65 3.99 -40.38
C THR A 32 -25.93 5.16 -39.73
N HIS A 33 -25.34 4.93 -38.55
CA HIS A 33 -24.28 5.79 -38.03
C HIS A 33 -23.05 4.94 -37.73
N SER A 34 -22.01 5.19 -38.51
CA SER A 34 -20.67 4.63 -38.41
C SER A 34 -20.10 4.81 -37.00
N CYS A 35 -20.23 3.78 -36.17
CA CYS A 35 -19.59 3.70 -34.87
C CYS A 35 -18.11 3.30 -35.04
N TRP A 36 -17.30 4.28 -35.44
CA TRP A 36 -15.84 4.24 -35.32
C TRP A 36 -15.44 4.32 -33.84
N TRP A 37 -15.70 3.25 -33.09
CA TRP A 37 -15.16 3.13 -31.73
C TRP A 37 -13.67 2.89 -31.83
N ARG A 38 -12.93 3.92 -31.44
CA ARG A 38 -11.49 3.96 -31.24
C ARG A 38 -11.04 2.68 -30.53
N ARG A 39 -10.37 1.80 -31.28
CA ARG A 39 -9.43 0.83 -30.73
C ARG A 39 -8.30 1.64 -30.08
N ARG A 40 -8.48 2.06 -28.82
CA ARG A 40 -7.35 2.51 -27.99
C ARG A 40 -6.40 1.33 -27.93
N LYS A 41 -5.33 1.37 -28.73
CA LYS A 41 -4.17 0.49 -28.53
C LYS A 41 -3.83 0.62 -27.04
N ARG A 42 -4.05 -0.43 -26.25
CA ARG A 42 -3.47 -0.52 -24.90
C ARG A 42 -1.98 -0.38 -25.12
N ALA A 43 -1.42 0.77 -24.75
CA ALA A 43 0.03 0.91 -24.68
C ALA A 43 0.52 -0.20 -23.75
N SER A 44 1.39 -1.06 -24.24
CA SER A 44 2.01 -2.10 -23.43
C SER A 44 2.85 -1.40 -22.36
N PHE A 45 2.40 -1.47 -21.11
CA PHE A 45 3.14 -0.91 -19.99
C PHE A 45 4.37 -1.79 -19.72
N HIS A 46 5.56 -1.23 -19.90
CA HIS A 46 6.80 -1.94 -19.64
C HIS A 46 7.18 -1.79 -18.16
N VAL A 47 7.41 -2.90 -17.47
CA VAL A 47 7.71 -2.90 -16.03
C VAL A 47 8.97 -2.11 -15.70
N SER A 48 9.99 -2.14 -16.57
CA SER A 48 11.21 -1.36 -16.39
C SER A 48 11.03 0.16 -16.48
N ALA A 49 9.85 0.66 -16.88
CA ALA A 49 9.56 2.10 -16.84
C ALA A 49 9.34 2.61 -15.40
N ILE A 50 9.14 1.69 -14.45
CA ILE A 50 8.98 1.94 -13.02
C ILE A 50 10.25 1.49 -12.29
N SER A 51 10.77 2.33 -11.39
CA SER A 51 11.84 1.92 -10.47
C SER A 51 11.53 2.34 -9.04
N TYR A 52 11.49 1.35 -8.14
CA TYR A 52 11.32 1.59 -6.70
C TYR A 52 12.57 2.21 -6.04
N LYS A 53 13.70 2.27 -6.75
CA LYS A 53 14.88 3.02 -6.29
C LYS A 53 14.56 4.50 -6.03
N LYS A 54 13.59 5.08 -6.76
CA LYS A 54 13.09 6.43 -6.52
C LYS A 54 12.43 6.59 -5.14
N PHE A 55 11.73 5.55 -4.67
CA PHE A 55 11.06 5.53 -3.36
C PHE A 55 12.11 5.48 -2.26
N ILE A 56 13.08 4.57 -2.39
CA ILE A 56 14.21 4.42 -1.47
C ILE A 56 15.01 5.73 -1.40
N GLY A 57 15.37 6.31 -2.55
CA GLY A 57 16.13 7.56 -2.62
C GLY A 57 15.43 8.72 -1.93
N PHE A 58 14.11 8.88 -2.14
CA PHE A 58 13.31 9.86 -1.41
C PHE A 58 13.34 9.60 0.11
N ALA A 59 13.06 8.38 0.54
CA ALA A 59 12.97 8.04 1.95
C ALA A 59 14.29 8.26 2.70
N LEU A 60 15.42 7.88 2.09
CA LEU A 60 16.74 8.12 2.66
C LEU A 60 17.07 9.62 2.73
N ASN A 61 16.72 10.39 1.70
CA ASN A 61 16.94 11.84 1.69
C ASN A 61 16.11 12.54 2.76
N GLU A 62 14.82 12.21 2.90
CA GLU A 62 13.96 12.78 3.93
C GLU A 62 14.43 12.39 5.35
N ALA A 63 14.80 11.12 5.57
CA ALA A 63 15.32 10.69 6.86
C ALA A 63 16.62 11.41 7.22
N LYS A 64 17.55 11.59 6.26
CA LYS A 64 18.80 12.35 6.48
C LYS A 64 18.57 13.83 6.82
N ARG A 65 17.43 14.41 6.42
CA ARG A 65 17.07 15.79 6.80
C ARG A 65 16.61 15.87 8.25
N GLN A 66 15.99 14.82 8.78
CA GLN A 66 15.41 14.78 10.13
C GLN A 66 16.37 14.20 11.17
N THR A 67 17.27 13.31 10.76
CA THR A 67 18.17 12.60 11.67
C THR A 67 19.46 12.13 10.97
N HIS A 68 20.48 11.82 11.77
CA HIS A 68 21.75 11.30 11.26
C HIS A 68 21.67 9.79 11.05
N LEU A 69 21.58 9.36 9.79
CA LEU A 69 21.62 7.93 9.42
C LEU A 69 23.07 7.42 9.41
N VAL A 70 23.30 6.31 10.08
CA VAL A 70 24.56 5.56 10.08
C VAL A 70 24.32 4.19 9.45
N PRO A 71 25.22 3.65 8.61
CA PRO A 71 25.08 2.29 8.09
C PRO A 71 24.91 1.27 9.23
N SER A 72 23.98 0.33 9.09
CA SER A 72 23.81 -0.77 10.04
C SER A 72 24.93 -1.80 9.86
N PRO A 73 25.33 -2.56 10.89
CA PRO A 73 26.23 -3.72 10.74
C PRO A 73 25.74 -4.73 9.70
N LEU A 74 24.42 -4.79 9.46
CA LEU A 74 23.83 -5.63 8.42
C LEU A 74 24.26 -5.22 7.01
N GLN A 75 24.69 -3.98 6.78
CA GLN A 75 25.08 -3.48 5.46
C GLN A 75 26.31 -4.21 4.91
N GLU A 76 27.22 -4.63 5.78
CA GLU A 76 28.43 -5.37 5.40
C GLU A 76 28.09 -6.78 4.94
N GLN A 77 27.10 -7.41 5.59
CA GLN A 77 26.67 -8.78 5.31
C GLN A 77 25.63 -8.86 4.18
N PHE A 78 24.77 -7.86 4.07
CA PHE A 78 23.60 -7.83 3.19
C PHE A 78 23.60 -6.52 2.39
N ASN A 79 24.29 -6.52 1.24
CA ASN A 79 24.33 -5.39 0.32
C ASN A 79 23.70 -5.72 -1.05
N SER A 80 24.09 -6.84 -1.65
CA SER A 80 23.60 -7.32 -2.93
C SER A 80 23.68 -8.84 -2.95
N MET A 81 22.72 -9.47 -3.62
CA MET A 81 22.72 -10.91 -3.88
C MET A 81 22.20 -11.16 -5.30
N ILE A 82 22.91 -12.00 -6.04
CA ILE A 82 22.48 -12.42 -7.39
C ILE A 82 21.66 -13.70 -7.24
N SER A 83 20.56 -13.81 -7.98
CA SER A 83 19.74 -15.03 -8.03
C SER A 83 20.54 -16.23 -8.56
N MET A 84 20.14 -17.44 -8.20
CA MET A 84 20.83 -18.67 -8.62
C MET A 84 20.91 -18.83 -10.15
N ASP A 85 19.95 -18.28 -10.89
CA ASP A 85 19.92 -18.29 -12.35
C ASP A 85 20.64 -17.09 -13.00
N GLY A 86 21.19 -16.17 -12.18
CA GLY A 86 21.91 -14.98 -12.64
C GLY A 86 21.05 -13.88 -13.26
N LYS A 87 19.71 -14.00 -13.21
CA LYS A 87 18.79 -13.11 -13.93
C LYS A 87 18.24 -11.94 -13.10
N ALA A 88 18.44 -11.97 -11.79
CA ALA A 88 17.96 -10.93 -10.89
C ALA A 88 19.05 -10.54 -9.89
N GLU A 89 19.14 -9.24 -9.61
CA GLU A 89 19.94 -8.70 -8.51
C GLU A 89 18.98 -8.23 -7.41
N LEU A 90 19.24 -8.71 -6.19
CA LEU A 90 18.59 -8.29 -4.97
C LEU A 90 19.46 -7.25 -4.29
N GLN A 91 19.06 -5.98 -4.30
CA GLN A 91 19.82 -4.89 -3.68
C GLN A 91 19.23 -4.56 -2.31
N MET A 92 20.09 -4.49 -1.29
CA MET A 92 19.72 -4.29 0.11
C MET A 92 20.49 -3.11 0.71
N LEU A 93 19.76 -2.26 1.42
CA LEU A 93 20.34 -1.16 2.20
C LEU A 93 19.83 -1.24 3.63
N SER A 94 20.69 -0.90 4.60
CA SER A 94 20.35 -0.90 6.02
C SER A 94 21.08 0.20 6.79
N PHE A 95 20.32 0.90 7.63
CA PHE A 95 20.76 2.05 8.40
C PHE A 95 20.17 2.04 9.81
N GLN A 96 20.78 2.81 10.70
CA GLN A 96 20.34 3.09 12.06
C GLN A 96 20.35 4.60 12.31
N ALA A 97 19.58 5.04 13.31
CA ALA A 97 19.56 6.42 13.79
C ALA A 97 19.16 6.44 15.28
N PRO A 98 19.30 7.56 16.01
CA PRO A 98 19.03 7.62 17.46
C PRO A 98 17.65 7.10 17.92
N LYS A 99 16.61 7.17 17.08
CA LYS A 99 15.26 6.63 17.36
C LYS A 99 14.88 5.45 16.47
N ILE A 100 15.79 5.02 15.60
CA ILE A 100 15.56 4.05 14.54
C ILE A 100 16.56 2.91 14.72
N ARG A 101 16.07 1.81 15.26
CA ARG A 101 16.84 0.58 15.42
C ARG A 101 17.32 0.00 14.10
N LEU A 102 16.44 0.05 13.10
CA LEU A 102 16.74 -0.44 11.76
C LEU A 102 15.80 0.17 10.71
N LEU A 103 16.35 0.95 9.80
CA LEU A 103 15.77 1.28 8.51
C LEU A 103 16.37 0.33 7.49
N ARG A 104 15.56 -0.43 6.76
CA ARG A 104 16.06 -1.31 5.70
C ARG A 104 15.22 -1.22 4.44
N SER A 105 15.87 -1.47 3.32
CA SER A 105 15.21 -1.66 2.03
C SER A 105 15.78 -2.88 1.34
N MET A 106 14.92 -3.62 0.65
CA MET A 106 15.27 -4.67 -0.29
C MET A 106 14.54 -4.36 -1.59
N SER A 107 15.26 -4.40 -2.71
CA SER A 107 14.70 -4.15 -4.03
C SER A 107 15.15 -5.21 -5.02
N ILE A 108 14.21 -5.63 -5.88
CA ILE A 108 14.47 -6.54 -7.00
C ILE A 108 14.02 -5.83 -8.25
N GLU A 109 14.90 -5.77 -9.24
CA GLU A 109 14.63 -5.15 -10.54
C GLU A 109 14.97 -6.15 -11.64
N THR A 110 13.96 -6.52 -12.42
CA THR A 110 14.07 -7.40 -13.59
C THR A 110 13.20 -6.86 -14.72
N GLU A 111 13.30 -7.45 -15.91
CA GLU A 111 12.44 -7.09 -17.04
C GLU A 111 10.95 -7.40 -16.79
N VAL A 112 10.66 -8.41 -15.97
CA VAL A 112 9.30 -8.94 -15.77
C VAL A 112 8.66 -8.53 -14.43
N MET A 113 9.49 -8.18 -13.44
CA MET A 113 9.08 -7.97 -12.06
C MET A 113 9.92 -6.88 -11.37
N GLN A 114 9.25 -6.09 -10.54
CA GLN A 114 9.84 -5.11 -9.64
C GLN A 114 9.32 -5.35 -8.22
N VAL A 115 10.21 -5.38 -7.24
CA VAL A 115 9.85 -5.58 -5.83
C VAL A 115 10.48 -4.50 -4.97
N LEU A 116 9.72 -4.03 -3.98
CA LEU A 116 10.19 -3.21 -2.87
C LEU A 116 9.70 -3.84 -1.57
N ASP A 117 10.62 -4.09 -0.65
CA ASP A 117 10.34 -4.20 0.77
C ASP A 117 11.11 -3.08 1.44
N PHE A 118 10.40 -2.14 2.06
CA PHE A 118 10.99 -1.05 2.80
C PHE A 118 10.29 -0.95 4.14
N ALA A 119 11.07 -0.95 5.22
CA ALA A 119 10.50 -0.77 6.54
C ALA A 119 11.45 -0.08 7.51
N VAL A 120 10.85 0.66 8.44
CA VAL A 120 11.55 1.37 9.50
C VAL A 120 11.06 0.91 10.85
N PHE A 121 11.98 0.31 11.60
CA PHE A 121 11.74 -0.15 12.95
C PHE A 121 12.27 0.86 13.96
N PRO A 122 11.42 1.38 14.86
CA PRO A 122 11.88 2.25 15.94
C PRO A 122 12.69 1.46 16.98
N GLU A 123 13.43 2.20 17.79
CA GLU A 123 14.00 1.65 19.03
C GLU A 123 12.87 1.28 20.02
N PRO A 124 13.04 0.22 20.85
CA PRO A 124 11.97 -0.28 21.73
C PRO A 124 11.42 0.73 22.73
N GLU A 125 12.20 1.75 23.09
CA GLU A 125 11.79 2.83 23.99
C GLU A 125 10.76 3.78 23.35
N PHE A 126 10.60 3.73 22.03
CA PHE A 126 9.63 4.52 21.29
C PHE A 126 8.51 3.62 20.76
N ASP A 127 7.29 3.81 21.28
CA ASP A 127 6.10 3.05 20.89
C ASP A 127 5.52 3.46 19.51
N VAL A 128 6.32 4.08 18.65
CA VAL A 128 5.91 4.55 17.32
C VAL A 128 5.55 3.37 16.41
N PRO A 129 4.54 3.49 15.53
CA PRO A 129 4.24 2.45 14.54
C PRO A 129 5.46 2.07 13.68
N ILE A 130 5.44 0.88 13.08
CA ILE A 130 6.45 0.45 12.10
C ILE A 130 6.04 1.00 10.75
N PHE A 131 6.90 1.79 10.09
CA PHE A 131 6.66 2.14 8.69
C PHE A 131 6.89 0.92 7.82
N CYS A 132 5.96 0.62 6.92
CA CYS A 132 6.01 -0.56 6.07
C CYS A 132 5.52 -0.25 4.66
N ALA A 133 6.33 -0.58 3.65
CA ALA A 133 5.98 -0.48 2.25
C ALA A 133 6.46 -1.74 1.51
N ASN A 134 5.52 -2.63 1.20
CA ASN A 134 5.74 -3.81 0.38
C ASN A 134 5.03 -3.63 -0.96
N CYS A 135 5.80 -3.54 -2.04
CA CYS A 135 5.29 -3.42 -3.39
C CYS A 135 5.78 -4.58 -4.25
N PHE A 136 4.87 -5.21 -4.99
CA PHE A 136 5.16 -6.23 -5.97
C PHE A 136 4.49 -5.85 -7.28
N SER A 137 5.28 -5.74 -8.34
CA SER A 137 4.81 -5.23 -9.62
C SER A 137 5.28 -6.09 -10.78
N THR A 138 4.37 -6.36 -11.70
CA THR A 138 4.58 -7.14 -12.93
C THR A 138 3.97 -6.39 -14.10
N SER A 139 4.09 -6.93 -15.31
CA SER A 139 3.50 -6.34 -16.53
C SER A 139 1.98 -6.30 -16.52
N SER A 140 1.34 -7.07 -15.64
CA SER A 140 -0.12 -7.24 -15.60
C SER A 140 -0.79 -6.69 -14.33
N THR A 141 -0.07 -6.67 -13.20
CA THR A 141 -0.63 -6.29 -11.90
C THR A 141 0.42 -5.69 -10.99
N ASN A 142 -0.02 -4.78 -10.12
CA ASN A 142 0.70 -4.33 -8.94
C ASN A 142 -0.09 -4.82 -7.71
N ILE A 143 0.62 -5.21 -6.67
CA ILE A 143 0.11 -5.61 -5.37
C ILE A 143 0.91 -4.80 -4.34
N VAL A 144 0.23 -3.99 -3.55
CA VAL A 144 0.88 -3.06 -2.63
C VAL A 144 0.23 -3.13 -1.25
N VAL A 145 1.09 -3.16 -0.24
CA VAL A 145 0.78 -2.85 1.15
C VAL A 145 1.64 -1.66 1.55
N LEU A 146 1.01 -0.55 1.92
CA LEU A 146 1.68 0.61 2.50
C LEU A 146 0.96 0.96 3.81
N ASP A 147 1.69 1.00 4.91
CA ASP A 147 1.09 1.18 6.23
C ASP A 147 2.07 1.75 7.26
N LEU A 148 1.49 2.26 8.34
CA LEU A 148 2.15 2.53 9.60
C LEU A 148 1.66 1.46 10.58
N ASN A 149 2.24 0.25 10.51
CA ASN A 149 1.75 -0.91 11.26
C ASN A 149 1.80 -0.66 12.77
N PRO A 150 0.70 -0.84 13.51
CA PRO A 150 0.67 -0.58 14.93
C PRO A 150 1.51 -1.59 15.73
N LEU A 151 2.18 -1.12 16.78
CA LEU A 151 2.84 -2.00 17.76
C LEU A 151 1.86 -2.63 18.76
N HIS A 152 0.67 -2.05 18.90
CA HIS A 152 -0.37 -2.47 19.84
C HIS A 152 -1.70 -2.65 19.13
N ASP A 153 -2.50 -3.61 19.59
CA ASP A 153 -3.82 -3.88 18.99
C ASP A 153 -4.73 -2.64 19.05
N VAL A 154 -4.97 -2.03 17.89
CA VAL A 154 -5.77 -0.81 17.74
C VAL A 154 -7.28 -1.03 17.94
N ILE A 155 -7.74 -2.27 18.05
CA ILE A 155 -9.14 -2.60 18.39
C ILE A 155 -9.36 -2.44 19.89
N SER A 156 -8.46 -3.00 20.71
CA SER A 156 -8.55 -2.94 22.17
C SER A 156 -7.89 -1.69 22.77
N ARG A 157 -6.75 -1.23 22.23
CA ARG A 157 -5.96 -0.09 22.73
C ARG A 157 -6.32 1.22 22.01
N ARG A 158 -7.43 1.81 22.43
CA ARG A 158 -7.95 3.08 21.86
C ARG A 158 -7.02 4.26 22.09
N ASP A 159 -6.32 4.29 23.23
CA ASP A 159 -5.29 5.27 23.57
C ASP A 159 -4.19 5.33 22.51
N TYR A 160 -3.65 4.16 22.15
CA TYR A 160 -2.64 4.02 21.10
C TYR A 160 -3.19 4.42 19.74
N LYS A 161 -4.39 3.93 19.41
CA LYS A 161 -5.05 4.23 18.14
C LYS A 161 -5.25 5.73 17.95
N ASP A 162 -5.77 6.41 18.97
CA ASP A 162 -6.06 7.83 18.90
C ASP A 162 -4.79 8.67 18.82
N ARG A 163 -3.73 8.26 19.55
CA ARG A 163 -2.42 8.93 19.54
C ARG A 163 -1.79 8.95 18.15
N TYR A 164 -1.82 7.82 17.44
CA TYR A 164 -1.06 7.68 16.18
C TYR A 164 -1.89 7.81 14.91
N TYR A 165 -3.19 7.51 14.92
CA TYR A 165 -3.98 7.40 13.68
C TYR A 165 -5.11 8.41 13.56
N LYS A 166 -5.56 9.03 14.65
CA LYS A 166 -6.72 9.94 14.60
C LYS A 166 -6.50 11.11 13.64
N SER A 167 -5.33 11.73 13.67
CA SER A 167 -4.95 12.81 12.74
C SER A 167 -4.62 12.32 11.33
N LEU A 168 -4.33 11.03 11.16
CA LEU A 168 -3.96 10.43 9.87
C LEU A 168 -5.16 9.83 9.10
N MET A 169 -6.35 9.76 9.71
CA MET A 169 -7.55 9.27 9.02
C MET A 169 -7.81 9.97 7.67
N PRO A 170 -7.67 11.32 7.53
CA PRO A 170 -7.85 11.98 6.24
C PRO A 170 -6.82 11.54 5.19
N LEU A 171 -5.58 11.24 5.61
CA LEU A 171 -4.53 10.73 4.72
C LEU A 171 -4.90 9.33 4.18
N GLY A 172 -5.37 8.44 5.06
CA GLY A 172 -5.87 7.12 4.67
C GLY A 172 -7.02 7.21 3.67
N LEU A 173 -8.02 8.05 3.96
CA LEU A 173 -9.18 8.26 3.09
C LEU A 173 -8.79 8.81 1.71
N LYS A 174 -7.91 9.82 1.65
CA LYS A 174 -7.41 10.40 0.39
C LYS A 174 -6.91 9.33 -0.57
N TYR A 175 -6.10 8.39 -0.10
CA TYR A 175 -5.52 7.37 -0.97
C TYR A 175 -6.41 6.16 -1.19
N ALA A 176 -7.32 5.85 -0.26
CA ALA A 176 -8.36 4.84 -0.46
C ALA A 176 -9.37 5.22 -1.56
N GLU A 177 -9.62 6.52 -1.77
CA GLU A 177 -10.44 7.01 -2.90
C GLU A 177 -9.70 6.91 -4.24
N LEU A 178 -8.38 7.07 -4.22
CA LEU A 178 -7.56 7.10 -5.43
C LEU A 178 -7.12 5.72 -5.90
N LEU A 179 -6.92 4.75 -5.00
CA LEU A 179 -6.41 3.41 -5.31
C LEU A 179 -7.43 2.34 -4.89
N PRO A 180 -7.73 1.35 -5.76
CA PRO A 180 -8.76 0.37 -5.48
C PRO A 180 -8.34 -0.57 -4.35
N TRP A 181 -9.29 -1.05 -3.55
CA TRP A 181 -9.03 -2.05 -2.53
C TRP A 181 -8.51 -3.36 -3.13
N GLY A 182 -7.47 -3.95 -2.53
CA GLY A 182 -6.79 -5.13 -3.07
C GLY A 182 -7.57 -6.45 -2.97
N GLY A 183 -8.71 -6.46 -2.26
CA GLY A 183 -9.55 -7.63 -2.04
C GLY A 183 -9.45 -8.17 -0.62
N LYS A 184 -9.88 -9.41 -0.39
CA LYS A 184 -9.95 -10.00 0.95
C LYS A 184 -8.55 -10.19 1.56
N LEU A 185 -8.35 -9.67 2.78
CA LEU A 185 -7.19 -9.94 3.63
C LEU A 185 -7.46 -11.17 4.51
N THR A 186 -6.40 -11.85 4.95
CA THR A 186 -6.51 -12.96 5.91
C THR A 186 -6.86 -12.43 7.31
N SER A 187 -7.56 -13.24 8.10
CA SER A 187 -7.89 -12.90 9.50
C SER A 187 -6.65 -12.65 10.35
N GLU A 188 -5.55 -13.32 10.01
CA GLU A 188 -4.28 -13.24 10.70
C GLU A 188 -3.57 -11.92 10.41
N SER A 189 -3.54 -11.49 9.13
CA SER A 189 -2.86 -10.25 8.74
C SER A 189 -3.57 -9.00 9.25
N LEU A 190 -4.90 -9.03 9.39
CA LEU A 190 -5.68 -7.90 9.92
C LEU A 190 -5.25 -7.46 11.32
N LYS A 191 -4.61 -8.34 12.10
CA LYS A 191 -4.09 -8.01 13.44
C LYS A 191 -2.93 -7.03 13.42
N PHE A 192 -2.26 -6.87 12.28
CA PHE A 192 -1.04 -6.07 12.11
C PHE A 192 -1.26 -4.82 11.27
N PHE A 193 -2.47 -4.60 10.76
CA PHE A 193 -2.76 -3.44 9.91
C PHE A 193 -3.39 -2.31 10.70
N SER A 194 -2.99 -1.10 10.36
CA SER A 194 -3.58 0.11 10.91
C SER A 194 -4.94 0.44 10.26
N PRO A 195 -5.72 1.36 10.85
CA PRO A 195 -6.94 1.88 10.22
C PRO A 195 -6.70 2.64 8.91
N ILE A 196 -5.45 3.00 8.60
CA ILE A 196 -5.07 3.73 7.38
C ILE A 196 -4.29 2.84 6.41
N VAL A 197 -4.30 1.52 6.57
CA VAL A 197 -3.59 0.61 5.66
C VAL A 197 -4.04 0.83 4.20
N LEU A 198 -3.05 1.00 3.33
CA LEU A 198 -3.26 1.00 1.88
C LEU A 198 -2.94 -0.39 1.34
N TRP A 199 -3.94 -1.27 1.35
CA TRP A 199 -3.91 -2.56 0.66
C TRP A 199 -4.59 -2.42 -0.71
N THR A 200 -3.80 -2.45 -1.77
CA THR A 200 -4.30 -2.18 -3.12
C THR A 200 -3.74 -3.14 -4.17
N ARG A 201 -4.57 -3.41 -5.17
CA ARG A 201 -4.22 -4.19 -6.36
C ARG A 201 -4.75 -3.49 -7.61
N PHE A 202 -3.88 -3.17 -8.56
CA PHE A 202 -4.26 -2.43 -9.76
C PHE A 202 -3.41 -2.79 -10.98
N SER A 203 -3.98 -2.63 -12.18
CA SER A 203 -3.24 -2.78 -13.43
C SER A 203 -2.19 -1.67 -13.60
N PRO A 204 -0.99 -1.98 -14.10
CA PRO A 204 0.07 -0.98 -14.27
C PRO A 204 -0.32 0.18 -15.19
N SER A 205 -0.09 1.40 -14.73
CA SER A 205 -0.10 2.64 -15.52
C SER A 205 0.76 3.69 -14.83
N GLN A 206 1.23 4.70 -15.59
CA GLN A 206 2.04 5.78 -15.04
C GLN A 206 1.25 6.56 -13.97
N ASP A 207 0.01 6.95 -14.26
CA ASP A 207 -0.84 7.68 -13.31
C ASP A 207 -1.01 6.93 -11.97
N ARG A 208 -1.19 5.60 -12.01
CA ARG A 208 -1.33 4.78 -10.79
C ARG A 208 -0.03 4.73 -10.00
N PHE A 209 1.10 4.66 -10.71
CA PHE A 209 2.41 4.66 -10.08
C PHE A 209 2.74 6.03 -9.45
N ASP A 210 2.36 7.14 -10.09
CA ASP A 210 2.55 8.48 -9.56
C ASP A 210 1.69 8.73 -8.31
N ILE A 211 0.45 8.20 -8.29
CA ILE A 211 -0.40 8.17 -7.09
C ILE A 211 0.26 7.34 -5.98
N LEU A 212 0.75 6.14 -6.30
CA LEU A 212 1.45 5.29 -5.33
C LEU A 212 2.70 5.97 -4.75
N TYR A 213 3.49 6.63 -5.60
CA TYR A 213 4.67 7.37 -5.16
C TYR A 213 4.28 8.53 -4.23
N SER A 214 3.21 9.26 -4.56
CA SER A 214 2.66 10.31 -3.70
C SER A 214 2.19 9.76 -2.35
N ALA A 215 1.50 8.62 -2.35
CA ALA A 215 1.07 7.92 -1.14
C ALA A 215 2.26 7.55 -0.26
N PHE A 216 3.29 6.93 -0.84
CA PHE A 216 4.51 6.59 -0.13
C PHE A 216 5.17 7.81 0.51
N MET A 217 5.29 8.91 -0.23
CA MET A 217 5.88 10.14 0.29
C MET A 217 5.09 10.72 1.46
N ASP A 218 3.77 10.80 1.34
CA ASP A 218 2.90 11.36 2.39
C ASP A 218 2.90 10.47 3.65
N TYR A 219 2.82 9.14 3.50
CA TYR A 219 2.86 8.19 4.62
C TYR A 219 4.21 8.24 5.32
N TYR A 220 5.31 8.30 4.56
CA TYR A 220 6.65 8.32 5.14
C TYR A 220 6.93 9.63 5.89
N LYS A 221 6.48 10.76 5.34
CA LYS A 221 6.55 12.06 6.03
C LYS A 221 5.70 12.08 7.29
N ALA A 222 4.50 11.49 7.26
CA ALA A 222 3.65 11.35 8.44
C ALA A 222 4.26 10.43 9.52
N TRP A 223 5.10 9.47 9.13
CA TRP A 223 5.82 8.63 10.08
C TRP A 223 7.02 9.37 10.72
N LEU A 224 7.70 10.24 9.96
CA LEU A 224 8.82 11.05 10.45
C LEU A 224 8.43 12.24 11.33
N SER A 225 7.15 12.63 11.35
CA SER A 225 6.64 13.84 12.01
C SER A 225 6.45 13.71 13.52
#